data_AF-A0A968JRE8-F1
#
_entry.id   AF-A0A968JRE8-F1
#
_cell.length_a   1.000
_cell.length_b   1.000
_cell.length_c   1.000
_cell.angle_alpha   90.00
_cell.angle_beta   90.00
_cell.angle_gamma   90.00
#
_symmetry.space_group_name_H-M   'P 1'
#
loop_
_entity.id
_entity.type
_entity.pdbx_description
1 polymer ?
#
loop_
_entity_poly.entity_id
_entity_poly.type
_entity_poly.pdbx_seq_one_letter_code
_entity_poly.pdbx_strand_id
1 'polypeptide(L)' 'MLTLSLSTQEAIALEERYGAHNYHPLPVVLAKGEGLFLWDVEGKQYYDFLSAY' A
#
# COMPACT_ATOMS: atom_id res chain seq x y z
N MET A 1 23.21 -5.26 -0.19
CA MET A 1 22.59 -3.90 -0.19
C MET A 1 21.33 -4.00 0.64
N LEU A 2 21.19 -3.19 1.69
CA LEU A 2 19.89 -3.01 2.36
C LEU A 2 19.07 -2.08 1.48
N THR A 3 17.97 -2.58 0.92
CA THR A 3 16.94 -1.74 0.31
C THR A 3 16.23 -1.00 1.44
N LEU A 4 16.24 0.33 1.39
CA LEU A 4 15.40 1.16 2.25
C LEU A 4 13.95 1.03 1.74
N SER A 5 13.13 0.26 2.45
CA SER A 5 11.68 0.19 2.19
C SER A 5 10.98 1.09 3.21
N LEU A 6 10.06 1.94 2.74
CA LEU A 6 9.15 2.67 3.62
C LEU A 6 8.18 1.66 4.26
N SER A 7 7.93 1.80 5.55
CA SER A 7 6.83 1.11 6.21
C SER A 7 5.47 1.66 5.77
N THR A 8 4.42 0.88 5.96
CA THR A 8 3.02 1.27 5.73
C THR A 8 2.70 2.57 6.45
N GLN A 9 3.10 2.72 7.72
CA GLN A 9 2.81 3.94 8.48
C GLN A 9 3.56 5.15 7.95
N GLU A 10 4.82 5.00 7.52
CA GLU A 10 5.58 6.11 6.93
C GLU A 10 4.98 6.56 5.60
N ALA A 11 4.56 5.62 4.75
CA ALA A 11 3.90 5.92 3.48
C ALA A 11 2.55 6.63 3.69
N ILE A 12 1.71 6.15 4.61
CA ILE A 12 0.45 6.82 4.97
C ILE A 12 0.70 8.21 5.53
N ALA A 13 1.72 8.39 6.40
CA ALA A 13 2.05 9.70 6.96
C ALA A 13 2.54 10.70 5.90
N LEU A 14 3.23 10.22 4.85
CA LEU A 14 3.62 11.05 3.71
C LEU A 14 2.40 11.48 2.89
N GLU A 15 1.47 10.56 2.59
CA GLU A 15 0.23 10.87 1.88
C GLU A 15 -0.65 11.84 2.68
N GLU A 16 -0.82 11.62 3.99
CA GLU A 16 -1.57 12.50 4.88
C GLU A 16 -1.01 13.93 4.88
N ARG A 17 0.33 14.06 4.80
CA ARG A 17 1.01 15.37 4.86
C ARG A 17 0.96 16.15 3.55
N TYR A 18 1.02 15.45 2.41
CA TYR A 18 1.25 16.07 1.10
C TYR A 18 0.11 15.85 0.09
N GLY A 19 -0.76 14.87 0.32
CA GLY A 19 -1.90 14.53 -0.53
C GLY A 19 -3.17 15.30 -0.15
N ALA A 20 -4.09 15.40 -1.11
CA ALA A 20 -5.43 15.91 -0.83
C ALA A 20 -6.26 14.84 -0.09
N HIS A 21 -7.06 15.26 0.91
CA HIS A 21 -7.87 14.34 1.72
C HIS A 21 -9.25 14.08 1.11
N ASN A 22 -9.30 13.54 -0.10
CA ASN A 22 -10.54 13.27 -0.84
C ASN A 22 -10.91 11.78 -0.90
N TYR A 23 -10.10 10.90 -0.30
CA TYR A 23 -10.36 9.48 -0.16
C TYR A 23 -10.18 9.03 1.30
N HIS A 24 -10.77 7.89 1.64
CA HIS A 24 -10.57 7.21 2.93
C HIS A 24 -10.20 5.74 2.68
N PRO A 25 -8.96 5.48 2.24
CA PRO A 25 -8.52 4.14 1.87
C PRO A 25 -8.41 3.23 3.10
N LEU A 26 -8.46 1.91 2.87
CA LEU A 26 -8.06 0.95 3.89
C LEU A 26 -6.59 1.17 4.26
N PRO A 27 -6.19 0.96 5.53
CA PRO A 27 -4.82 1.22 6.00
C PRO A 27 -3.85 0.12 5.55
N VAL A 28 -3.64 0.00 4.24
CA VAL A 28 -2.73 -0.94 3.59
C VAL A 28 -2.03 -0.24 2.43
N VAL A 29 -0.71 -0.42 2.32
CA VAL A 29 0.10 0.18 1.26
C VAL A 29 0.66 -0.93 0.38
N LEU A 30 0.12 -1.05 -0.83
CA LEU A 30 0.45 -2.11 -1.77
C LEU A 30 1.72 -1.77 -2.58
N ALA A 31 2.63 -2.73 -2.71
CA ALA A 31 3.91 -2.58 -3.42
C ALA A 31 4.02 -3.46 -4.68
N LYS A 32 3.28 -4.56 -4.76
CA LYS A 32 3.27 -5.48 -5.90
C LYS A 32 1.87 -6.06 -6.13
N GLY A 33 1.52 -6.29 -7.39
CA GLY A 33 0.37 -7.10 -7.79
C GLY A 33 0.74 -8.11 -8.87
N GLU A 34 0.16 -9.32 -8.81
CA GLU A 34 0.36 -10.41 -9.78
C GLU A 34 -0.86 -11.34 -9.79
N GLY A 35 -1.61 -11.33 -10.90
CA GLY A 35 -2.87 -12.05 -10.99
C GLY A 35 -3.87 -11.59 -9.91
N LEU A 36 -4.38 -12.54 -9.13
CA LEU A 36 -5.32 -12.30 -8.03
C LEU A 36 -4.65 -11.95 -6.69
N PHE A 37 -3.32 -11.79 -6.67
CA PHE A 37 -2.56 -11.53 -5.46
C PHE A 37 -1.96 -10.12 -5.44
N LEU A 38 -1.93 -9.55 -4.23
CA LEU A 38 -1.29 -8.28 -3.90
C LEU A 38 -0.32 -8.49 -2.75
N TRP A 39 0.74 -7.69 -2.69
CA TRP A 39 1.68 -7.67 -1.56
C TRP A 39 1.83 -6.24 -1.04
N ASP A 40 1.78 -6.07 0.29
CA ASP A 40 2.12 -4.79 0.91
C ASP A 40 3.63 -4.55 0.99
N VAL A 41 4.02 -3.34 1.42
CA VAL A 41 5.42 -2.93 1.56
C VAL A 41 6.19 -3.73 2.63
N GLU A 42 5.49 -4.43 3.53
CA GLU A 42 6.06 -5.40 4.47
C GLU A 42 6.11 -6.84 3.92
N GLY A 43 5.62 -7.08 2.70
CA GLY A 43 5.64 -8.36 2.01
C GLY A 43 4.49 -9.31 2.37
N LYS A 44 3.49 -8.88 3.12
CA LYS A 44 2.30 -9.69 3.39
C LYS A 44 1.44 -9.77 2.14
N GLN A 45 0.99 -10.98 1.83
CA GLN A 45 0.19 -11.29 0.64
C GLN A 45 -1.31 -11.23 0.94
N TYR A 46 -2.07 -10.74 -0.02
CA TYR A 46 -3.52 -10.58 0.02
C TYR A 46 -4.14 -11.13 -1.27
N TYR A 47 -5.40 -11.58 -1.18
CA TYR A 47 -6.24 -11.79 -2.35
C TYR A 47 -6.90 -10.47 -2.75
N ASP A 48 -6.88 -10.12 -4.05
CA ASP A 48 -7.61 -8.97 -4.57
C ASP A 48 -9.07 -9.33 -4.87
N PHE A 49 -9.97 -8.85 -4.02
CA PHE A 49 -11.42 -9.02 -4.15
C PHE A 49 -12.12 -7.74 -4.66
N LEU A 50 -11.38 -6.66 -4.89
CA LEU A 50 -11.92 -5.40 -5.40
C LEU A 50 -11.61 -5.20 -6.89
N SER A 51 -10.45 -5.68 -7.35
CA SER A 51 -9.99 -5.58 -8.75
C SER A 51 -10.01 -4.13 -9.28
N ALA A 52 -9.66 -3.17 -8.42
CA ALA A 52 -9.68 -1.74 -8.69
C ALA A 52 -11.01 -1.21 -9.26
N TYR A 53 -12.13 -1.82 -8.88
CA TYR A 53 -13.48 -1.32 -9.17
C TYR A 53 -13.80 -0.09 -8.31
#